data_AF-A0A2G6TI12-F1
#
_entry.id   AF-A0A2G6TI12-F1
#
_cell.length_a   1.000
_cell.length_b   1.000
_cell.length_c   1.000
_cell.angle_alpha   90.00
_cell.angle_beta   90.00
_cell.angle_gamma   90.00
#
_symmetry.space_group_name_H-M   'P 1'
#
loop_
_entity.id
_entity.type
_entity.pdbx_description
1 polymer ?
#
loop_
_entity_poly.entity_id
_entity_poly.type
_entity_poly.pdbx_seq_one_letter_code
_entity_poly.pdbx_strand_id
1 'polypeptide(L)'
;MLKALLSFLFSLFIFNGAQAQTVKSILYKGTIDGKTAVTFYIKAENHPCNGDLMYTSMYRYDKSGNWIQLDATQNKKNEHEFIFVEQGFSGVMILKKDDTTLNGLWISPDSKKQLKTELKKVPMTAKDIQFYEDKMEKVNYENNDC
;
A
#
# COMPACT_ATOMS: atom_id res chain seq x y z
N MET A 1 -55.69 -13.50 3.49
CA MET A 1 -54.73 -12.64 4.22
C MET A 1 -53.34 -13.26 4.38
N LEU A 2 -53.21 -14.58 4.61
CA LEU A 2 -51.90 -15.26 4.71
C LEU A 2 -51.02 -15.19 3.44
N LYS A 3 -51.65 -15.20 2.25
CA LYS A 3 -50.93 -15.13 0.95
C LYS A 3 -50.34 -13.74 0.64
N ALA A 4 -50.92 -12.66 1.18
CA ALA A 4 -50.40 -11.31 0.99
C ALA A 4 -49.20 -11.03 1.91
N LEU A 5 -49.16 -11.67 3.09
CA LEU A 5 -48.05 -11.56 4.04
C LEU A 5 -46.78 -12.28 3.54
N LEU A 6 -46.92 -13.42 2.85
CA LEU A 6 -45.78 -14.14 2.25
C LEU A 6 -45.15 -13.37 1.08
N SER A 7 -45.94 -12.60 0.32
CA SER A 7 -45.42 -11.83 -0.81
C SER A 7 -44.64 -10.58 -0.39
N PHE A 8 -44.89 -10.07 0.82
CA PHE A 8 -44.18 -8.91 1.38
C PHE A 8 -42.85 -9.29 2.07
N LEU A 9 -42.70 -10.55 2.49
CA LEU A 9 -41.46 -11.08 3.08
C LEU A 9 -40.40 -11.47 2.04
N PHE A 10 -40.78 -11.65 0.77
CA PHE A 10 -39.85 -11.99 -0.30
C PHE A 10 -39.18 -10.77 -0.96
N SER A 11 -39.72 -9.57 -0.74
CA SER A 11 -39.26 -8.32 -1.37
C SER A 11 -38.14 -7.57 -0.60
N LEU A 12 -37.75 -8.02 0.59
CA LEU A 12 -36.72 -7.37 1.42
C LEU A 12 -35.32 -8.00 1.33
N PHE A 13 -35.13 -9.02 0.50
CA PHE A 13 -33.83 -9.69 0.30
C PHE A 13 -32.99 -9.15 -0.86
N ILE A 14 -33.37 -8.02 -1.47
CA ILE A 14 -32.47 -7.28 -2.35
C ILE A 14 -31.57 -6.41 -1.48
N PHE A 15 -30.73 -7.06 -0.68
CA PHE A 15 -29.55 -6.39 -0.14
C PHE A 15 -28.67 -6.06 -1.34
N ASN A 16 -28.65 -4.78 -1.69
CA ASN A 16 -27.62 -4.19 -2.53
C ASN A 16 -26.27 -4.69 -2.01
N GLY A 17 -25.64 -5.61 -2.75
CA GLY A 17 -24.22 -5.86 -2.62
C GLY A 17 -23.52 -4.58 -3.04
N ALA A 18 -23.36 -3.64 -2.10
CA ALA A 18 -22.36 -2.59 -2.23
C ALA A 18 -21.06 -3.33 -2.50
N GLN A 19 -20.53 -3.22 -3.72
CA GLN A 19 -19.20 -3.73 -4.01
C GLN A 19 -18.25 -2.91 -3.16
N ALA A 20 -17.94 -3.41 -1.97
CA ALA A 20 -16.97 -2.81 -1.09
C ALA A 20 -15.68 -2.71 -1.91
N GLN A 21 -15.23 -1.47 -2.15
CA GLN A 21 -13.91 -1.24 -2.69
C GLN A 21 -12.94 -2.02 -1.81
N THR A 22 -12.21 -2.97 -2.39
CA THR A 22 -11.27 -3.79 -1.63
C THR A 22 -10.04 -2.94 -1.37
N VAL A 23 -10.15 -2.02 -0.41
CA VAL A 23 -9.03 -1.24 0.08
C VAL A 23 -8.26 -2.11 1.06
N LYS A 24 -6.99 -2.40 0.74
CA LYS A 24 -6.12 -3.17 1.62
C LYS A 24 -4.85 -2.40 1.91
N SER A 25 -4.75 -1.93 3.15
CA SER A 25 -3.58 -1.23 3.67
C SER A 25 -2.70 -2.17 4.47
N ILE A 26 -1.39 -2.10 4.26
CA ILE A 26 -0.41 -2.95 4.94
C ILE A 26 0.75 -2.07 5.43
N LEU A 27 1.10 -2.23 6.70
CA LEU A 27 2.29 -1.66 7.29
C LEU A 27 3.39 -2.72 7.37
N TYR A 28 4.59 -2.34 6.96
CA TYR A 28 5.80 -3.10 7.18
C TYR A 28 6.81 -2.28 7.98
N LYS A 29 7.62 -2.97 8.78
CA LYS A 29 8.79 -2.40 9.45
C LYS A 29 9.99 -3.31 9.24
N GLY A 30 11.17 -2.71 9.22
CA GLY A 30 12.41 -3.48 9.07
C GLY A 30 13.60 -2.58 8.81
N THR A 31 14.52 -3.03 7.97
CA THR A 31 15.79 -2.34 7.75
C THR A 31 16.18 -2.30 6.28
N ILE A 32 16.78 -1.19 5.87
CA ILE A 32 17.71 -1.13 4.74
C ILE A 32 19.11 -1.38 5.32
N ASP A 33 20.00 -2.05 4.59
CA ASP A 33 21.40 -2.39 4.94
C ASP A 33 21.61 -3.24 6.22
N GLY A 34 20.52 -3.73 6.82
CA GLY A 34 20.54 -4.47 8.09
C GLY A 34 20.68 -3.59 9.34
N LYS A 35 20.81 -2.26 9.19
CA LYS A 35 21.00 -1.33 10.31
C LYS A 35 20.05 -0.16 10.25
N THR A 36 19.76 0.33 9.05
CA THR A 36 18.95 1.54 8.87
C THR A 36 17.46 1.21 8.97
N ALA A 37 16.89 1.45 10.16
CA ALA A 37 15.47 1.18 10.44
C ALA A 37 14.52 2.03 9.60
N VAL A 38 13.50 1.38 9.05
CA VAL A 38 12.47 2.00 8.19
C VAL A 38 11.07 1.50 8.52
N THR A 39 10.11 2.39 8.29
CA THR A 39 8.67 2.08 8.30
C THR A 39 8.13 2.29 6.89
N PHE A 40 7.41 1.30 6.35
CA PHE A 40 6.91 1.28 4.98
C PHE A 40 5.40 1.00 4.99
N TYR A 41 4.62 1.85 4.34
CA TYR A 41 3.18 1.72 4.26
C TYR A 41 2.74 1.68 2.79
N ILE A 42 1.86 0.73 2.47
CA ILE A 42 1.29 0.54 1.12
C ILE A 42 -0.21 0.31 1.22
N LYS A 43 -0.93 0.97 0.34
CA LYS A 43 -2.37 0.82 0.13
C LYS A 43 -2.60 0.28 -1.26
N ALA A 44 -3.43 -0.76 -1.35
CA ALA A 44 -3.94 -1.29 -2.60
C ALA A 44 -5.43 -0.91 -2.72
N GLU A 45 -5.81 -0.37 -3.88
CA GLU A 45 -7.19 0.00 -4.18
C GLU A 45 -7.51 -0.28 -5.65
N ASN A 46 -8.79 -0.47 -5.97
CA ASN A 46 -9.17 -0.69 -7.36
C ASN A 46 -9.00 0.62 -8.15
N HIS A 47 -8.28 0.53 -9.26
CA HIS A 47 -8.10 1.61 -10.19
C HIS A 47 -9.46 1.97 -10.81
N PRO A 48 -9.85 3.26 -10.81
CA PRO A 48 -11.22 3.68 -11.11
C PRO A 48 -11.65 3.42 -12.55
N CYS A 49 -10.71 3.30 -13.48
CA CYS A 49 -11.02 3.19 -14.91
C CYS A 49 -11.09 1.74 -15.43
N ASN A 50 -10.31 0.82 -14.86
CA ASN A 50 -10.11 -0.52 -15.42
C ASN A 50 -10.26 -1.64 -14.39
N GLY A 51 -10.42 -1.31 -13.10
CA GLY A 51 -10.58 -2.30 -12.03
C GLY A 51 -9.30 -3.04 -11.63
N ASP A 52 -8.16 -2.74 -12.25
CA ASP A 52 -6.85 -3.28 -11.84
C ASP A 52 -6.49 -2.76 -10.44
N LEU A 53 -5.62 -3.45 -9.70
CA LEU A 53 -5.12 -2.90 -8.43
C LEU A 53 -4.12 -1.77 -8.68
N MET A 54 -4.42 -0.60 -8.13
CA MET A 54 -3.51 0.51 -7.99
C MET A 54 -2.84 0.45 -6.62
N TYR A 55 -1.56 0.78 -6.57
CA TYR A 55 -0.77 0.79 -5.34
C TYR A 55 -0.25 2.19 -5.07
N THR A 56 -0.56 2.72 -3.90
CA THR A 56 0.04 3.95 -3.37
C THR A 56 0.89 3.57 -2.17
N SER A 57 2.09 4.14 -2.09
CA SER A 57 3.02 3.77 -1.01
C SER A 57 3.91 4.93 -0.60
N MET A 58 4.38 4.83 0.63
CA MET A 58 5.37 5.74 1.20
C MET A 58 6.21 4.99 2.23
N TYR A 59 7.42 5.46 2.46
CA TYR A 59 8.24 4.95 3.54
C TYR A 59 9.02 6.07 4.22
N ARG A 60 9.54 5.81 5.41
CA ARG A 60 10.39 6.74 6.15
C ARG A 60 11.58 6.03 6.75
N TYR A 61 12.67 6.77 6.88
CA TYR A 61 13.73 6.42 7.83
C TYR A 61 13.26 6.77 9.24
N ASP A 62 13.29 5.81 10.15
CA ASP A 62 12.68 5.99 11.47
C ASP A 62 13.30 7.16 12.25
N LYS A 63 14.60 7.42 12.04
CA LYS A 63 15.37 8.51 12.64
C LYS A 63 15.07 9.90 12.08
N SER A 64 14.75 10.03 10.79
CA SER A 64 14.48 11.34 10.17
C SER A 64 13.04 11.78 10.36
N GLY A 65 12.10 10.83 10.40
CA GLY A 65 10.67 11.10 10.54
C GLY A 65 9.97 11.59 9.26
N ASN A 66 10.73 12.00 8.24
CA ASN A 66 10.20 12.44 6.95
C ASN A 66 9.77 11.25 6.10
N TRP A 67 8.59 11.36 5.51
CA TRP A 67 8.03 10.37 4.61
C TRP A 67 8.42 10.67 3.16
N ILE A 68 8.74 9.61 2.44
CA ILE A 68 9.11 9.62 1.03
C ILE A 68 8.01 8.89 0.29
N GLN A 69 7.36 9.59 -0.63
CA GLN A 69 6.38 9.00 -1.54
C GLN A 69 7.06 8.08 -2.54
N LEU A 70 6.36 7.02 -2.91
CA LEU A 70 6.85 5.99 -3.81
C LEU A 70 5.85 5.77 -4.95
N ASP A 71 6.35 5.84 -6.17
CA ASP A 71 5.66 5.33 -7.36
C ASP A 71 5.78 3.81 -7.38
N ALA A 72 4.69 3.12 -7.05
CA ALA A 72 4.64 1.67 -6.97
C ALA A 72 4.16 1.06 -8.27
N THR A 73 4.88 0.08 -8.79
CA THR A 73 4.45 -0.73 -9.94
C THR A 73 4.62 -2.21 -9.62
N GLN A 74 3.54 -2.97 -9.76
CA GLN A 74 3.56 -4.43 -9.65
C GLN A 74 3.98 -5.06 -10.99
N ASN A 75 4.80 -6.10 -10.94
CA ASN A 75 5.17 -6.86 -12.12
C ASN A 75 3.98 -7.70 -12.62
N LYS A 76 3.53 -7.43 -13.85
CA LYS A 76 2.40 -8.15 -14.49
C LYS A 76 2.67 -9.64 -14.77
N LYS A 77 3.94 -10.07 -14.81
CA LYS A 77 4.32 -11.49 -15.00
C LYS A 77 4.48 -12.24 -13.68
N ASN A 78 4.73 -11.51 -12.59
CA ASN A 78 4.90 -12.08 -11.26
C ASN A 78 4.36 -11.08 -10.22
N GLU A 79 3.11 -11.28 -9.81
CA GLU A 79 2.39 -10.39 -8.90
C GLU A 79 3.04 -10.27 -7.50
N HIS A 80 4.02 -11.11 -7.19
CA HIS A 80 4.81 -11.00 -5.97
C HIS A 80 5.94 -9.97 -6.08
N GLU A 81 6.26 -9.47 -7.26
CA GLU A 81 7.37 -8.54 -7.47
C GLU A 81 6.86 -7.12 -7.69
N PHE A 82 7.53 -6.17 -7.04
CA PHE A 82 7.22 -4.75 -7.09
C PHE A 82 8.50 -3.96 -7.33
N ILE A 83 8.36 -2.89 -8.09
CA ILE A 83 9.30 -1.78 -8.10
C ILE A 83 8.65 -0.58 -7.42
N PHE A 84 9.41 0.11 -6.58
CA PHE A 84 9.04 1.34 -5.92
C PHE A 84 10.09 2.39 -6.25
N VAL A 85 9.68 3.48 -6.90
CA VAL A 85 10.59 4.58 -7.23
C VAL A 85 10.32 5.72 -6.28
N GLU A 86 11.35 6.24 -5.62
CA GLU A 86 11.20 7.42 -4.77
C GLU A 86 10.85 8.65 -5.63
N GLN A 87 9.93 9.47 -5.12
CA GLN A 87 9.58 10.75 -5.74
C GLN A 87 10.86 11.56 -6.04
N GLY A 88 11.01 12.01 -7.29
CA GLY A 88 12.21 12.71 -7.75
C GLY A 88 13.42 11.82 -8.07
N PHE A 89 13.23 10.50 -8.16
CA PHE A 89 14.24 9.51 -8.51
C PHE A 89 15.49 9.58 -7.61
N SER A 90 15.29 9.65 -6.29
CA SER A 90 16.37 9.63 -5.29
C SER A 90 16.80 8.22 -4.86
N GLY A 91 16.05 7.20 -5.29
CA GLY A 91 16.29 5.80 -4.98
C GLY A 91 15.21 4.90 -5.60
N VAL A 92 15.52 3.62 -5.73
CA VAL A 92 14.60 2.60 -6.25
C VAL A 92 14.64 1.38 -5.34
N MET A 93 13.50 0.81 -5.03
CA MET A 93 13.40 -0.50 -4.38
C MET A 93 12.80 -1.52 -5.33
N ILE A 94 13.47 -2.66 -5.50
CA ILE A 94 12.90 -3.84 -6.18
C ILE A 94 12.69 -4.89 -5.12
N LEU A 95 11.43 -5.15 -4.77
CA LEU A 95 11.06 -5.99 -3.63
C LEU A 95 10.11 -7.11 -4.05
N LYS A 96 10.28 -8.26 -3.42
CA LYS A 96 9.40 -9.41 -3.52
C LYS A 96 8.56 -9.53 -2.25
N LYS A 97 7.25 -9.62 -2.43
CA LYS A 97 6.23 -9.82 -1.40
C LYS A 97 5.98 -11.31 -1.20
N ASP A 98 5.92 -11.71 0.07
CA ASP A 98 5.34 -12.99 0.48
C ASP A 98 4.20 -12.76 1.51
N ASP A 99 3.81 -13.82 2.21
CA ASP A 99 2.72 -13.78 3.20
C ASP A 99 2.99 -12.87 4.38
N THR A 100 4.25 -12.63 4.75
CA THR A 100 4.62 -11.86 5.95
C THR A 100 5.69 -10.80 5.71
N THR A 101 6.32 -10.78 4.53
CA THR A 101 7.49 -9.96 4.25
C THR A 101 7.43 -9.25 2.90
N LEU A 102 8.28 -8.24 2.76
CA LEU A 102 8.54 -7.50 1.53
C LEU A 102 10.05 -7.23 1.48
N ASN A 103 10.79 -8.02 0.71
CA ASN A 103 12.26 -8.05 0.77
C ASN A 103 12.90 -7.91 -0.61
N GLY A 104 14.10 -7.35 -0.67
CA GLY A 104 14.85 -7.22 -1.92
C GLY A 104 15.98 -6.23 -1.79
N LEU A 105 16.08 -5.31 -2.75
CA LEU A 105 17.16 -4.33 -2.82
C LEU A 105 16.61 -2.91 -2.86
N TRP A 106 17.22 -2.01 -2.11
CA TRP A 106 17.25 -0.58 -2.38
C TRP A 106 18.47 -0.27 -3.23
N ILE A 107 18.31 0.54 -4.26
CA ILE A 107 19.34 0.86 -5.26
C ILE A 107 19.43 2.38 -5.37
N SER A 108 20.63 2.93 -5.25
CA SER A 108 20.87 4.37 -5.47
C SER A 108 20.57 4.75 -6.92
N PRO A 109 20.21 6.01 -7.21
CA PRO A 109 19.81 6.42 -8.55
C PRO A 109 20.96 6.34 -9.57
N ASP A 110 22.21 6.34 -9.10
CA ASP A 110 23.41 6.11 -9.91
C ASP A 110 23.84 4.64 -9.97
N SER A 111 23.05 3.72 -9.39
CA SER A 111 23.28 2.27 -9.28
C SER A 111 24.51 1.81 -8.48
N LYS A 112 25.31 2.74 -7.94
CA LYS A 112 26.57 2.40 -7.26
C LYS A 112 26.38 1.77 -5.89
N LYS A 113 25.23 2.01 -5.25
CA LYS A 113 24.88 1.39 -3.97
C LYS A 113 23.67 0.51 -4.17
N GLN A 114 23.80 -0.73 -3.72
CA GLN A 114 22.71 -1.69 -3.62
C GLN A 114 22.70 -2.22 -2.20
N LEU A 115 21.61 -1.97 -1.49
CA LEU A 115 21.47 -2.27 -0.08
C LEU A 115 20.34 -3.27 0.08
N LYS A 116 20.58 -4.32 0.88
CA LYS A 116 19.55 -5.29 1.21
C LYS A 116 18.43 -4.60 1.99
N THR A 117 17.19 -4.84 1.58
CA THR A 117 15.99 -4.34 2.25
C THR A 117 15.18 -5.52 2.76
N GLU A 118 14.87 -5.52 4.05
CA GLU A 118 14.13 -6.58 4.71
C GLU A 118 13.01 -5.98 5.54
N LEU A 119 11.76 -6.25 5.17
CA LEU A 119 10.58 -5.66 5.81
C LEU A 119 9.60 -6.77 6.21
N LYS A 120 9.02 -6.64 7.40
CA LYS A 120 8.02 -7.59 7.93
C LYS A 120 6.71 -6.86 8.21
N LYS A 121 5.59 -7.52 7.89
CA LYS A 121 4.25 -7.03 8.18
C LYS A 121 4.08 -6.81 9.67
N VAL A 122 3.42 -5.72 10.02
CA VAL A 122 3.08 -5.36 11.39
C VAL A 122 1.56 -5.17 11.46
N PRO A 123 0.88 -5.72 12.49
CA PRO A 123 -0.55 -5.48 12.67
C PRO A 123 -0.83 -3.99 12.87
N MET A 124 -1.96 -3.53 12.35
CA MET A 124 -2.44 -2.16 12.52
C MET A 124 -3.79 -2.17 13.23
N THR A 125 -3.98 -1.21 14.13
CA THR A 125 -5.30 -0.84 14.63
C THR A 125 -6.02 0.07 13.63
N ALA A 126 -7.32 0.29 13.80
CA ALA A 126 -8.06 1.26 12.99
C ALA A 126 -7.48 2.68 13.10
N LYS A 127 -6.97 3.06 14.28
CA LYS A 127 -6.30 4.35 14.49
C LYS A 127 -4.99 4.45 13.71
N ASP A 128 -4.23 3.36 13.64
CA ASP A 128 -3.00 3.31 12.83
C ASP A 128 -3.33 3.48 11.36
N ILE A 129 -4.36 2.78 10.86
CA ILE A 129 -4.81 2.89 9.47
C ILE A 129 -5.14 4.35 9.13
N GLN A 130 -6.01 5.00 9.93
CA GLN A 130 -6.36 6.41 9.72
C GLN A 130 -5.13 7.32 9.72
N PHE A 131 -4.23 7.13 10.70
CA PHE A 131 -3.01 7.93 10.79
C PHE A 131 -2.15 7.83 9.52
N TYR A 132 -1.95 6.62 8.98
CA TYR A 132 -1.14 6.45 7.78
C TYR A 132 -1.86 6.93 6.52
N GLU A 133 -3.20 6.83 6.44
CA GLU A 133 -3.98 7.39 5.34
C GLU A 133 -3.89 8.92 5.32
N ASP A 134 -4.11 9.59 6.46
CA ASP A 134 -3.96 11.04 6.58
C ASP A 134 -2.53 11.50 6.23
N LYS A 135 -1.53 10.71 6.65
CA LYS A 135 -0.13 10.98 6.30
C LYS A 135 0.14 10.82 4.81
N MET A 136 -0.39 9.77 4.19
CA MET A 136 -0.23 9.54 2.76
C MET A 136 -0.88 10.65 1.93
N GLU A 137 -2.09 11.07 2.31
CA GLU A 137 -2.78 12.19 1.66
C GLU A 137 -1.96 13.48 1.77
N LYS A 138 -1.48 13.81 2.98
CA LYS A 138 -0.64 14.98 3.20
C LYS A 138 0.64 14.96 2.35
N VAL A 139 1.35 13.83 2.34
CA VAL A 139 2.59 13.67 1.56
C VAL A 139 2.30 13.82 0.06
N ASN A 140 1.18 13.25 -0.41
CA ASN A 140 0.77 13.38 -1.80
C ASN A 140 0.46 14.83 -2.18
N TYR A 141 -0.26 15.56 -1.32
CA TYR A 141 -0.53 16.99 -1.51
C TYR A 141 0.77 17.80 -1.60
N GLU A 142 1.70 17.59 -0.66
CA GLU A 142 2.99 18.29 -0.63
C GLU A 142 3.85 18.04 -1.88
N ASN A 143 3.74 16.86 -2.50
CA ASN A 143 4.54 16.49 -3.67
C ASN A 143 3.90 16.84 -5.01
N ASN A 144 2.56 16.93 -5.09
CA ASN A 144 1.85 17.01 -6.36
C ASN A 144 0.92 18.23 -6.51
N ASP A 145 0.43 18.83 -5.42
CA ASP A 145 -0.68 19.79 -5.47
C ASP A 145 -0.28 21.25 -5.19
N CYS A 146 1.02 21.57 -5.19
CA CYS A 146 1.61 22.93 -5.13
C CYS A 146 0.94 23.93 -4.17
#